data_AF-A0A3M1DIH0-F1
#
_entry.id   AF-A0A3M1DIH0-F1
#
_cell.length_a   1.000
_cell.length_b   1.000
_cell.length_c   1.000
_cell.angle_alpha   90.00
_cell.angle_beta   90.00
_cell.angle_gamma   90.00
#
_symmetry.space_group_name_H-M   'P 1'
#
loop_
_entity.id
_entity.type
_entity.pdbx_description
1 polymer ?
#
loop_
_entity_poly.entity_id
_entity_poly.type
_entity_poly.pdbx_seq_one_letter_code
_entity_poly.pdbx_strand_id
1 'polypeptide(L)' 'MAIDTAAASSLRCGNLLVLVGDSKYRVLDRCGEPDHRERISGDLERPVEEWVYHRGPQRFTRILTFEGSTLIRIELQR' A
#
# COMPACT_ATOMS: atom_id res chain seq x y z
N MET A 1 14.97 -6.94 27.10
CA MET A 1 14.16 -7.47 25.97
C MET A 1 13.57 -6.27 25.24
N ALA A 2 14.08 -5.96 24.05
CA ALA A 2 13.49 -4.92 23.22
C ALA A 2 12.35 -5.56 22.43
N ILE A 3 11.12 -5.15 22.72
CA ILE A 3 9.97 -5.50 21.89
C ILE A 3 10.04 -4.51 20.74
N ASP A 4 10.61 -4.94 19.62
CA ASP A 4 10.51 -4.21 18.37
C ASP A 4 9.03 -4.29 17.96
N THR A 5 8.23 -3.34 18.43
CA THR A 5 6.90 -3.11 17.87
C THR A 5 7.12 -2.62 16.45
N ALA A 6 7.28 -3.55 15.51
CA ALA A 6 7.04 -3.29 14.11
C ALA A 6 5.62 -2.73 14.07
N ALA A 7 5.51 -1.40 13.96
CA ALA A 7 4.22 -0.76 13.73
C ALA A 7 3.68 -1.43 12.47
N ALA A 8 2.69 -2.30 12.64
CA ALA A 8 2.05 -2.95 11.51
C ALA A 8 1.41 -1.82 10.71
N SER A 9 2.12 -1.36 9.68
CA SER A 9 1.64 -0.29 8.82
C SER A 9 0.33 -0.78 8.22
N SER A 10 -0.74 -0.05 8.51
CA SER A 10 -2.09 -0.38 8.06
C SER A 10 -2.71 0.81 7.34
N LEU A 11 -3.47 0.52 6.30
CA LEU A 11 -4.23 1.51 5.55
C LEU A 11 -5.73 1.40 5.84
N ARG A 12 -6.26 2.48 6.44
CA ARG A 12 -7.68 2.84 6.63
C ARG A 12 -8.53 3.01 5.37
N CYS A 13 -9.10 2.02 4.69
CA CYS A 13 -10.02 2.25 3.56
C CYS A 13 -11.51 2.28 3.97
N GLY A 14 -11.98 3.45 4.39
CA GLY A 14 -13.32 3.59 5.00
C GLY A 14 -13.38 2.82 6.32
N ASN A 15 -14.17 1.76 6.36
CA ASN A 15 -14.25 0.84 7.51
C ASN A 15 -13.38 -0.42 7.34
N LEU A 16 -12.76 -0.60 6.17
CA LEU A 16 -11.92 -1.75 5.85
C LEU A 16 -10.45 -1.41 6.13
N LEU A 17 -9.66 -2.42 6.51
CA LEU A 17 -8.23 -2.29 6.77
C LEU A 17 -7.44 -3.04 5.72
N VAL A 18 -6.34 -2.47 5.25
CA VAL A 18 -5.34 -3.16 4.42
C VAL A 18 -4.03 -3.25 5.22
N LEU A 19 -3.36 -4.40 5.13
CA LEU A 19 -2.14 -4.72 5.84
C LEU A 19 -1.05 -5.17 4.86
N VAL A 20 0.22 -4.99 5.26
CA VAL A 20 1.35 -5.65 4.57
C VAL A 20 1.09 -7.17 4.51
N GLY A 21 1.35 -7.75 3.34
CA GLY A 21 1.03 -9.14 2.99
C GLY A 21 -0.29 -9.30 2.23
N ASP A 22 -1.16 -8.30 2.21
CA ASP A 22 -2.40 -8.36 1.41
C ASP A 22 -2.09 -8.38 -0.10
N SER A 23 -2.91 -9.10 -0.86
CA SER A 23 -2.78 -9.14 -2.32
C SER A 23 -3.31 -7.85 -2.96
N LYS A 24 -2.82 -7.50 -4.15
CA LYS A 24 -3.37 -6.41 -4.99
C LYS A 24 -4.89 -6.48 -5.11
N TYR A 25 -5.44 -7.68 -5.32
CA TYR A 25 -6.87 -7.90 -5.40
C TYR A 25 -7.59 -7.48 -4.11
N ARG A 26 -7.09 -7.90 -2.95
CA ARG A 26 -7.67 -7.52 -1.65
C ARG A 26 -7.57 -6.01 -1.42
N VAL A 27 -6.49 -5.37 -1.85
CA VAL A 27 -6.35 -3.92 -1.75
C VAL A 27 -7.38 -3.21 -2.63
N LEU A 28 -7.54 -3.62 -3.88
CA LEU A 28 -8.55 -3.05 -4.80
C LEU A 28 -9.98 -3.26 -4.28
N ASP A 29 -10.29 -4.45 -3.79
CA ASP A 29 -11.60 -4.78 -3.21
C ASP A 29 -11.93 -3.88 -1.99
N ARG A 30 -10.93 -3.58 -1.16
CA ARG A 30 -11.11 -2.78 0.06
C ARG A 30 -11.03 -1.27 -0.16
N CYS A 31 -10.19 -0.82 -1.09
CA CYS A 31 -9.83 0.59 -1.24
C CYS A 31 -10.34 1.21 -2.55
N GLY A 32 -10.77 0.41 -3.52
CA GLY A 32 -11.03 0.85 -4.87
C GLY A 32 -9.75 1.04 -5.69
N GLU A 33 -9.88 1.69 -6.83
CA GLU A 33 -8.74 2.05 -7.68
C GLU A 33 -7.88 3.14 -7.02
N PRO A 34 -6.54 3.05 -7.09
CA PRO A 34 -5.65 4.12 -6.68
C PRO A 34 -5.71 5.32 -7.65
N ASP A 35 -5.28 6.49 -7.16
CA ASP A 35 -5.15 7.70 -7.97
C ASP A 35 -4.03 7.58 -9.01
N HIS A 36 -2.91 6.93 -8.64
CA HIS A 36 -1.79 6.66 -9.54
C HIS A 36 -1.22 5.25 -9.32
N ARG A 37 -0.73 4.64 -10.40
CA ARG A 37 0.03 3.38 -10.38
C ARG A 37 1.24 3.51 -11.29
N GLU A 38 2.40 3.19 -10.77
CA GLU A 38 3.63 3.20 -11.54
C GLU A 38 4.49 1.99 -11.20
N ARG A 39 5.05 1.35 -12.23
CA ARG A 39 6.09 0.35 -12.04
C ARG A 39 7.42 1.07 -11.90
N ILE A 40 8.04 0.95 -10.73
CA ILE A 40 9.28 1.67 -10.40
C ILE A 40 10.53 0.80 -10.57
N SER A 41 10.41 -0.53 -10.49
CA SER A 41 11.53 -1.47 -10.68
C SER A 41 11.06 -2.91 -10.90
N GLY A 42 11.95 -3.88 -10.69
CA GLY A 42 11.69 -5.32 -10.85
C GLY A 42 11.77 -5.81 -12.30
N ASP A 43 11.67 -7.12 -12.49
CA ASP A 43 11.67 -7.80 -13.80
C ASP A 43 10.23 -8.20 -14.22
N LEU A 44 10.09 -8.98 -15.30
CA LEU A 44 8.78 -9.38 -15.81
C LEU A 44 8.02 -10.31 -14.85
N GLU A 45 8.72 -11.09 -14.03
CA GLU A 45 8.12 -12.04 -13.10
C GLU A 45 7.78 -11.38 -11.77
N ARG A 46 8.59 -10.42 -11.33
CA ARG A 46 8.44 -9.71 -10.05
C ARG A 46 8.57 -8.20 -10.24
N PRO A 47 7.56 -7.56 -10.86
CA PRO A 47 7.54 -6.11 -10.96
C PRO A 47 7.37 -5.50 -9.56
N VAL A 48 8.04 -4.37 -9.34
CA VAL A 48 7.79 -3.53 -8.17
C VAL A 48 6.97 -2.33 -8.60
N GLU A 49 5.82 -2.14 -7.97
CA GLU A 49 4.87 -1.07 -8.29
C GLU A 49 4.56 -0.22 -7.06
N GLU A 50 4.40 1.07 -7.30
CA GLU A 50 3.90 2.02 -6.32
C GLU A 50 2.50 2.47 -6.70
N TRP A 51 1.59 2.37 -5.75
CA TRP A 51 0.21 2.79 -5.90
C TRP A 51 -0.06 3.92 -4.91
N VAL A 52 -0.58 5.03 -5.43
CA VAL A 52 -0.81 6.26 -4.68
C VAL A 52 -2.30 6.43 -4.40
N TYR A 53 -2.64 6.67 -3.14
CA TYR A 53 -3.99 7.02 -2.71
C TYR A 53 -4.02 8.40 -2.04
N HIS A 54 -4.85 9.31 -2.57
CA HIS A 54 -5.10 10.64 -2.06
C HIS A 54 -6.37 10.68 -1.21
N ARG A 55 -6.21 10.93 0.09
CA ARG A 55 -7.31 10.91 1.07
C ARG A 55 -7.79 12.31 1.41
N GLY A 56 -8.46 12.95 0.46
CA GLY A 56 -9.24 14.17 0.69
C GLY A 56 -8.41 15.40 1.12
N PRO A 57 -9.08 16.47 1.61
CA PRO A 57 -8.50 17.82 1.70
C PRO A 57 -7.36 17.98 2.72
N GLN A 58 -7.15 16.99 3.60
CA GLN A 58 -6.08 16.97 4.61
C GLN A 58 -4.75 16.35 4.08
N ARG A 59 -4.64 16.08 2.77
CA ARG A 59 -3.39 15.75 2.02
C ARG A 59 -2.46 14.70 2.64
N PHE A 60 -2.98 13.67 3.28
CA PHE A 60 -2.15 12.55 3.68
C PHE A 60 -2.08 11.52 2.55
N THR A 61 -1.16 11.70 1.61
CA THR A 61 -0.91 10.75 0.53
C THR A 61 -0.40 9.42 1.11
N ARG A 62 -0.95 8.31 0.62
CA ARG A 62 -0.52 6.96 0.97
C ARG A 62 0.12 6.31 -0.24
N ILE A 63 1.32 5.80 -0.04
CA ILE A 63 2.06 5.06 -1.06
C ILE A 63 2.11 3.60 -0.63
N LEU A 64 1.59 2.73 -1.47
CA LEU A 64 1.59 1.29 -1.29
C LEU A 64 2.58 0.69 -2.28
N THR A 65 3.61 0.00 -1.79
CA THR A 65 4.58 -0.68 -2.65
C THR A 65 4.25 -2.15 -2.73
N PHE A 66 4.08 -2.66 -3.95
CA PHE A 66 3.85 -4.06 -4.24
C PHE A 66 5.07 -4.67 -4.89
N GLU A 67 5.37 -5.92 -4.54
CA GLU A 67 6.27 -6.79 -5.30
C GLU A 67 5.45 -7.95 -5.86
N GLY A 68 5.43 -8.09 -7.19
CA GLY A 68 4.54 -9.02 -7.87
C GLY A 68 3.08 -8.71 -7.52
N SER A 69 2.43 -9.62 -6.79
CA SER A 69 1.02 -9.46 -6.36
C SER A 69 0.83 -9.04 -4.90
N THR A 70 1.92 -8.89 -4.13
CA THR A 70 1.86 -8.79 -2.67
C THR A 70 2.24 -7.39 -2.20
N LEU A 71 1.45 -6.83 -1.29
CA LEU A 71 1.74 -5.55 -0.66
C LEU A 71 2.88 -5.73 0.34
N ILE A 72 4.03 -5.12 0.07
CA ILE A 72 5.21 -5.26 0.94
C ILE A 72 5.43 -4.06 1.86
N ARG A 73 4.81 -2.91 1.56
CA ARG A 73 5.06 -1.66 2.27
C ARG A 73 3.89 -0.69 2.16
N ILE A 74 3.60 0.01 3.27
CA ILE A 74 2.63 1.10 3.33
C ILE A 74 3.33 2.30 3.95
N GLU A 75 3.43 3.38 3.20
CA GLU A 75 4.05 4.63 3.62
C GLU A 75 3.04 5.78 3.64
N LEU A 76 3.20 6.64 4.64
CA LEU A 76 2.47 7.89 4.76
C LEU A 76 3.43 9.02 4.36
N GLN A 77 3.12 9.69 3.26
CA GLN A 77 3.81 10.91 2.88
C GLN A 77 3.10 12.08 3.58
N ARG A 78 3.87 12.82 4.39
CA ARG A 78 3.42 14.01 5.13
C ARG A 78 3.85 15.29 4.43
#